data_AF-A0A7Y3G044-F1
#
_entry.id   AF-A0A7Y3G044-F1
#
_cell.length_a   1.000
_cell.length_b   1.000
_cell.length_c   1.000
_cell.angle_alpha   90.00
_cell.angle_beta   90.00
_cell.angle_gamma   90.00
#
_symmetry.space_group_name_H-M   'P 1'
#
loop_
_entity.id
_entity.type
_entity.pdbx_description
1 polymer ?
#
loop_
_entity_poly.entity_id
_entity_poly.type
_entity_poly.pdbx_seq_one_letter_code
_entity_poly.pdbx_strand_id
1 'polypeptide(L)'
;MRATVRHTLWLSFACVVFATPGYAYLDPGTGSILLQSLLASVAVAMGVLRFHWHSFKAFLANFVASSAVKEKETGEAVDTESESQSGQ
;
A
#
# COMPACT_ATOMS: atom_id res chain seq x y z
N MET A 1 -10.57 -16.84 39.11
CA MET A 1 -11.04 -16.81 37.70
C MET A 1 -9.87 -17.11 36.74
N ARG A 2 -9.31 -18.34 36.76
CA ARG A 2 -8.14 -18.70 35.91
C ARG A 2 -8.30 -20.05 35.18
N ALA A 3 -9.30 -20.84 35.53
CA ALA A 3 -9.47 -22.19 34.98
C ALA A 3 -10.36 -22.25 33.71
N THR A 4 -11.25 -21.27 33.51
CA THR A 4 -12.18 -21.24 32.37
C THR A 4 -11.48 -20.89 31.07
N VAL A 5 -10.53 -19.94 31.10
CA VAL A 5 -9.79 -19.47 29.92
C VAL A 5 -9.00 -20.61 29.27
N ARG A 6 -8.43 -21.52 30.07
CA ARG A 6 -7.70 -22.69 29.56
C ARG A 6 -8.59 -23.62 28.75
N HIS A 7 -9.83 -23.83 29.20
CA HIS A 7 -10.79 -24.69 28.50
C HIS A 7 -11.34 -24.00 27.26
N THR A 8 -11.62 -22.68 27.33
CA THR A 8 -12.05 -21.89 26.16
C THR A 8 -10.98 -21.87 25.06
N LEU A 9 -9.70 -21.72 25.43
CA LEU A 9 -8.58 -21.77 24.49
C LEU A 9 -8.42 -23.17 23.88
N TRP A 10 -8.58 -24.23 24.68
CA TRP A 10 -8.53 -25.61 24.19
C TRP A 10 -9.68 -25.94 23.22
N LEU A 11 -10.88 -25.45 23.51
CA LEU A 11 -12.07 -25.67 22.69
C LEU A 11 -11.98 -24.89 21.37
N SER A 12 -11.45 -23.66 21.41
CA SER A 12 -11.20 -22.84 20.21
C SER A 12 -10.10 -23.46 19.32
N PHE A 13 -9.03 -23.98 19.92
CA PHE A 13 -7.96 -24.67 19.19
C PHE A 13 -8.43 -25.96 18.52
N ALA A 14 -9.24 -26.77 19.23
CA ALA A 14 -9.80 -28.00 18.67
C ALA A 14 -10.74 -27.75 17.47
N CYS A 15 -11.47 -26.63 17.46
CA CYS A 15 -12.36 -26.25 16.38
C CYS A 15 -11.61 -25.89 15.08
N VAL A 16 -10.45 -25.24 15.19
CA VAL A 16 -9.61 -24.85 14.04
C VAL A 16 -8.96 -26.07 13.37
N VAL A 17 -8.56 -27.09 14.15
CA VAL A 17 -7.89 -28.29 13.63
C VAL A 17 -8.84 -29.21 12.86
N PHE A 18 -10.15 -29.14 13.11
CA PHE A 18 -11.18 -29.94 12.43
C PHE A 18 -11.79 -29.28 11.18
N ALA A 19 -11.28 -28.12 10.75
CA ALA A 19 -11.81 -27.41 9.60
C ALA A 19 -11.49 -28.13 8.27
N THR A 20 -12.53 -28.65 7.60
CA THR A 20 -12.47 -29.29 6.26
C THR A 20 -12.28 -28.27 5.12
N PRO A 21 -11.77 -28.67 3.94
CA PRO A 21 -11.43 -27.73 2.87
C PRO A 21 -12.69 -27.12 2.22
N GLY A 22 -12.93 -25.82 2.46
CA GLY A 22 -13.95 -25.03 1.78
C GLY A 22 -13.41 -24.38 0.50
N TYR A 23 -13.85 -24.85 -0.67
CA TYR A 23 -13.41 -24.36 -1.98
C TYR A 23 -14.08 -23.06 -2.47
N ALA A 24 -14.74 -22.31 -1.58
CA ALA A 24 -15.18 -20.94 -1.82
C ALA A 24 -15.09 -20.17 -0.49
N TYR A 25 -14.16 -19.22 -0.44
CA TYR A 25 -13.73 -18.48 0.75
C TYR A 25 -14.81 -17.51 1.25
N LEU A 26 -15.86 -18.09 1.82
CA LEU A 26 -16.93 -17.43 2.58
C LEU A 26 -17.31 -18.34 3.77
N ASP A 27 -16.32 -18.98 4.40
CA ASP A 27 -16.55 -19.53 5.74
C ASP A 27 -17.03 -18.38 6.64
N PRO A 28 -18.13 -18.53 7.40
CA PRO A 28 -18.83 -17.41 8.06
C PRO A 28 -17.93 -16.60 8.99
N GLY A 29 -16.81 -17.16 9.48
CA GLY A 29 -15.81 -16.40 10.26
C GLY A 29 -14.81 -15.61 9.39
N THR A 30 -14.50 -16.10 8.20
CA THR A 30 -13.45 -15.52 7.35
C THR A 30 -13.95 -14.39 6.46
N GLY A 31 -15.23 -14.47 6.03
CA GLY A 31 -15.89 -13.37 5.32
C GLY A 31 -15.93 -12.07 6.14
N SER A 32 -16.19 -12.17 7.45
CA SER A 32 -16.17 -11.01 8.36
C SER A 32 -14.77 -10.45 8.56
N ILE A 33 -13.73 -11.29 8.67
CA ILE A 33 -12.34 -10.82 8.78
C ILE A 33 -11.89 -10.08 7.54
N LEU A 34 -12.24 -10.57 6.34
CA LEU A 34 -11.95 -9.86 5.10
C LEU A 34 -12.57 -8.48 5.09
N LEU A 35 -13.88 -8.42 5.36
CA LEU A 35 -14.63 -7.16 5.34
C LEU A 35 -14.09 -6.20 6.40
N GLN A 36 -13.81 -6.68 7.61
CA GLN A 36 -13.21 -5.90 8.69
C GLN A 36 -11.81 -5.40 8.35
N SER A 37 -10.95 -6.23 7.75
CA SER A 37 -9.60 -5.81 7.35
C SER A 37 -9.63 -4.75 6.25
N LEU A 38 -10.57 -4.87 5.31
CA LEU A 38 -10.81 -3.89 4.28
C LEU A 38 -11.25 -2.55 4.88
N LEU A 39 -12.28 -2.56 5.73
CA LEU A 39 -12.74 -1.34 6.40
C LEU A 39 -11.66 -0.73 7.31
N ALA A 40 -10.91 -1.56 8.04
CA ALA A 40 -9.81 -1.10 8.88
C ALA A 40 -8.70 -0.46 8.05
N SER A 41 -8.33 -1.03 6.91
CA SER A 41 -7.31 -0.45 6.02
C SER A 41 -7.73 0.92 5.50
N VAL A 42 -8.99 1.10 5.11
CA VAL A 42 -9.55 2.38 4.66
C VAL A 42 -9.56 3.40 5.80
N ALA A 43 -10.04 2.99 6.98
CA ALA A 43 -10.07 3.86 8.16
C ALA A 43 -8.67 4.32 8.57
N VAL A 44 -7.68 3.42 8.56
CA VAL A 44 -6.28 3.73 8.85
C VAL A 44 -5.71 4.67 7.79
N ALA A 45 -5.94 4.40 6.49
CA ALA A 45 -5.47 5.27 5.42
C ALA A 45 -6.02 6.69 5.55
N MET A 46 -7.33 6.83 5.79
CA MET A 46 -7.97 8.13 6.01
C MET A 46 -7.47 8.80 7.30
N GLY A 47 -7.25 8.03 8.38
CA GLY A 47 -6.73 8.53 9.64
C GLY A 47 -5.31 9.09 9.50
N VAL A 48 -4.42 8.35 8.84
CA VAL A 48 -3.05 8.78 8.56
C VAL A 48 -3.03 10.00 7.64
N LEU A 49 -3.88 10.02 6.60
CA LEU A 49 -4.03 11.16 5.70
C LEU A 49 -4.49 12.42 6.46
N ARG A 50 -5.47 12.27 7.35
CA ARG A 50 -6.00 13.37 8.17
C ARG A 50 -5.01 13.85 9.23
N PHE A 51 -4.21 12.94 9.79
CA PHE A 51 -3.18 13.24 10.78
C PHE A 51 -1.96 13.93 10.14
N HIS A 52 -1.60 13.55 8.91
CA HIS A 52 -0.42 14.05 8.22
C HIS A 52 -0.74 14.96 7.02
N TRP A 53 -1.90 15.62 7.04
CA TRP A 53 -2.39 16.47 5.94
C TRP A 53 -1.36 17.50 5.46
N HIS A 54 -0.59 18.09 6.38
CA HIS A 54 0.41 19.10 6.03
C HIS A 54 1.55 18.54 5.17
N SER A 55 2.19 17.44 5.59
CA SER A 55 3.28 16.83 4.84
C SER A 55 2.79 16.04 3.63
N PHE A 56 1.56 15.49 3.68
CA PHE A 56 0.96 14.79 2.55
C PHE A 56 0.76 15.73 1.35
N LYS A 57 0.29 16.97 1.58
CA LYS A 57 0.22 17.98 0.52
C LYS A 57 1.58 18.30 -0.07
N ALA A 58 2.62 18.43 0.76
CA ALA A 58 3.98 18.69 0.29
C ALA A 58 4.55 17.51 -0.53
N PHE A 59 4.29 16.28 -0.09
CA PHE A 59 4.63 15.07 -0.81
C PHE A 59 3.91 15.00 -2.17
N LEU A 60 2.61 15.27 -2.22
CA LEU A 60 1.82 15.26 -3.45
C LEU A 60 2.26 16.37 -4.43
N ALA A 61 2.59 17.56 -3.92
CA ALA A 61 3.11 18.65 -4.73
C ALA A 61 4.47 18.29 -5.37
N ASN A 62 5.38 17.69 -4.60
CA ASN A 62 6.66 17.21 -5.14
C ASN A 62 6.49 16.05 -6.12
N PHE A 63 5.54 15.14 -5.88
CA PHE A 63 5.25 14.03 -6.79
C PHE A 63 4.75 14.52 -8.16
N VAL A 64 3.85 15.51 -8.17
CA VAL A 64 3.37 16.14 -9.40
C VAL A 64 4.49 16.93 -10.11
N ALA A 65 5.30 17.67 -9.35
CA ALA A 65 6.41 18.44 -9.92
C ALA A 65 7.48 17.55 -10.57
N SER A 66 7.74 16.36 -10.01
CA SER A 66 8.74 15.43 -10.54
C SER A 66 8.38 14.88 -11.93
N SER A 67 7.09 14.86 -12.30
CA SER A 67 6.65 14.41 -13.62
C SER A 67 6.88 15.48 -14.70
N ALA A 68 6.88 16.77 -14.34
CA ALA A 68 7.13 17.87 -15.28
C ALA A 68 8.62 18.07 -15.57
N VAL A 69 9.51 17.64 -14.67
CA VAL A 69 10.98 17.78 -14.85
C VAL A 69 11.52 16.76 -15.86
N LYS A 70 10.85 15.62 -16.04
CA LYS A 70 11.30 14.56 -16.96
C LYS A 70 11.14 14.89 -18.45
N GLU A 71 10.37 15.92 -18.79
CA GLU A 71 10.14 16.33 -20.18
C GLU A 71 11.17 17.34 -20.70
N LYS A 72 11.96 17.96 -19.81
CA LYS A 72 12.90 19.04 -20.16
C LYS A 72 14.33 18.57 -20.52
N GLU A 73 14.74 17.36 -20.14
CA GLU A 73 16.14 16.92 -20.31
C GLU A 73 16.43 16.11 -21.60
N THR A 74 15.43 15.80 -22.43
CA THR A 74 15.65 15.01 -23.68
C THR A 74 15.64 15.87 -24.95
N GLY A 75 15.32 17.16 -24.87
CA GLY A 75 15.17 18.04 -26.03
C GLY A 75 16.33 19.02 -26.31
N GLU A 76 17.35 19.09 -25.44
CA GLU A 76 18.39 20.12 -25.51
C GLU A 76 19.79 19.49 -25.36
N ALA A 77 20.12 18.53 -26.22
CA ALA A 77 21.49 17.99 -26.30
C ALA A 77 21.87 17.51 -27.70
N VAL A 78 21.21 18.02 -28.74
CA VAL A 78 21.62 17.81 -30.13
C VAL A 78 21.47 19.17 -30.80
N ASP A 79 22.51 20.00 -30.73
CA ASP A 79 22.78 21.16 -31.60
C ASP A 79 23.97 21.93 -31.00
N THR A 80 25.19 21.39 -31.00
CA THR A 80 26.48 22.15 -31.01
C THR A 80 27.63 21.14 -31.03
N GLU A 81 27.84 20.43 -32.13
CA GLU A 81 29.17 19.83 -32.41
C GLU A 81 29.25 19.42 -33.88
N SER A 82 29.23 20.39 -34.79
CA SER A 82 29.69 20.16 -36.17
C SER A 82 30.08 21.46 -36.88
N GLU A 83 30.88 22.31 -36.23
CA GLU A 83 31.59 23.39 -36.93
C GLU A 83 32.85 23.76 -36.14
N SER A 84 34.01 23.17 -36.46
CA SER A 84 35.35 23.77 -36.21
C SER A 84 36.54 22.86 -36.55
N GLN A 85 36.52 22.10 -37.65
CA GLN A 85 37.78 21.55 -38.16
C GLN A 85 37.78 21.27 -39.68
N SER A 86 37.92 22.32 -40.49
CA SER A 86 38.51 22.22 -41.83
C SER A 86 39.18 23.53 -42.21
N GLY A 87 40.27 23.83 -41.53
CA GLY A 87 41.04 25.02 -41.83
C GLY A 87 42.36 25.08 -41.10
N GLN A 88 43.20 24.05 -41.25
CA GLN A 88 44.66 24.11 -41.33
C GLN A 88 45.18 22.91 -42.12
#